data_AF-A0A7S0YXX9-F1
#
_entry.id   AF-A0A7S0YXX9-F1
#
_cell.length_a   1.000
_cell.length_b   1.000
_cell.length_c   1.000
_cell.angle_alpha   90.00
_cell.angle_beta   90.00
_cell.angle_gamma   90.00
#
_symmetry.space_group_name_H-M   'P 1'
#
loop_
_entity.id
_entity.type
_entity.pdbx_description
1 polymer ?
#
loop_
_entity_poly.entity_id
_entity_poly.type
_entity_poly.pdbx_seq_one_letter_code
_entity_poly.pdbx_strand_id
1 'polypeptide(L)'
;WSTWDGSDVPHAGLAAAQVDGGAGCQAGWALAYESTSVYGARLQWYLAPSEGGGSFAFIELDVGGGFDVGRWYHVVASYDGSNLTLSLDGDRRTAPACASPPCGAVSYATPEGCGAAAGAPFTIGMLVPRGGGGNMHKGAVMSVRLWG
;
A
#
# COMPACT_ATOMS: atom_id res chain seq x y z
N TRP A 1 13.09 4.80 0.25
CA TRP A 1 13.30 5.50 1.54
C TRP A 1 12.27 6.60 1.67
N SER A 2 11.77 6.84 2.89
CA SER A 2 10.83 7.93 3.17
C SER A 2 11.10 8.57 4.53
N THR A 3 10.67 9.82 4.68
CA THR A 3 10.57 10.52 5.97
C THR A 3 9.12 10.91 6.22
N TRP A 4 8.77 11.21 7.46
CA TRP A 4 7.49 11.82 7.85
C TRP A 4 7.74 13.17 8.51
N ASP A 5 6.91 14.18 8.23
CA ASP A 5 7.08 15.55 8.73
C ASP A 5 6.35 15.84 10.06
N GLY A 6 5.63 14.85 10.62
CA GLY A 6 4.87 15.00 11.86
C GLY A 6 3.40 15.37 11.67
N SER A 7 2.96 15.65 10.45
CA SER A 7 1.55 15.96 10.16
C SER A 7 0.67 14.72 10.27
N ASP A 8 -0.57 14.89 10.76
CA ASP A 8 -1.55 13.81 10.75
C ASP A 8 -1.78 13.28 9.32
N VAL A 9 -1.58 11.98 9.15
CA VAL A 9 -1.77 11.25 7.92
C VAL A 9 -2.72 10.09 8.19
N PRO A 10 -4.02 10.24 7.92
CA PRO A 10 -4.99 9.18 8.19
C PRO A 10 -4.77 7.93 7.35
N HIS A 11 -4.24 8.06 6.12
CA HIS A 11 -3.81 6.93 5.28
C HIS A 11 -3.15 7.42 3.97
N ALA A 12 -1.82 7.59 3.88
CA ALA A 12 -1.16 8.06 2.66
C ALA A 12 -0.34 6.99 1.94
N GLY A 13 -0.23 7.13 0.62
CA GLY A 13 0.58 6.26 -0.23
C GLY A 13 2.03 6.75 -0.31
N LEU A 14 2.98 5.84 -0.08
CA LEU A 14 4.39 6.05 -0.42
C LEU A 14 4.63 5.74 -1.91
N ALA A 15 4.11 4.61 -2.37
CA ALA A 15 4.06 4.22 -3.77
C ALA A 15 2.81 3.35 -4.01
N ALA A 16 2.09 3.59 -5.09
CA ALA A 16 0.89 2.84 -5.40
C ALA A 16 0.65 2.74 -6.91
N ALA A 17 -0.02 1.66 -7.31
CA ALA A 17 -0.66 1.51 -8.61
C ALA A 17 -1.99 0.81 -8.36
N GLN A 18 -2.88 1.52 -7.67
CA GLN A 18 -4.12 0.98 -7.12
C GLN A 18 -5.34 1.67 -7.70
N VAL A 19 -6.41 0.89 -7.85
CA VAL A 19 -7.78 1.40 -7.94
C VAL A 19 -8.56 0.89 -6.73
N ASP A 20 -9.11 1.82 -5.96
CA ASP A 20 -10.17 1.53 -5.00
C ASP A 20 -11.47 2.14 -5.51
N GLY A 21 -12.25 1.32 -6.20
CA GLY A 21 -13.57 1.65 -6.72
C GLY A 21 -14.70 1.17 -5.79
N GLY A 22 -14.44 0.74 -4.56
CA GLY A 22 -15.43 0.13 -3.67
C GLY A 22 -15.78 -1.33 -4.04
N ALA A 23 -16.85 -1.88 -3.44
CA ALA A 23 -17.24 -3.29 -3.62
C ALA A 23 -17.36 -3.67 -5.10
N GLY A 24 -16.48 -4.57 -5.56
CA GLY A 24 -16.42 -5.06 -6.95
C GLY A 24 -15.32 -4.44 -7.82
N CYS A 25 -14.62 -3.40 -7.38
CA CYS A 25 -13.48 -2.83 -8.10
C CYS A 25 -12.34 -2.49 -7.12
N GLN A 26 -11.63 -3.52 -6.66
CA GLN A 26 -10.37 -3.39 -5.94
C GLN A 26 -9.28 -4.04 -6.79
N ALA A 27 -8.30 -3.26 -7.18
CA ALA A 27 -7.25 -3.72 -8.07
C ALA A 27 -5.92 -3.01 -7.81
N GLY A 28 -4.85 -3.68 -8.19
CA GLY A 28 -3.49 -3.17 -8.09
C GLY A 28 -2.91 -3.34 -6.69
N TRP A 29 -2.10 -2.38 -6.27
CA TRP A 29 -1.37 -2.45 -5.00
C TRP A 29 -1.03 -1.06 -4.46
N ALA A 30 -0.82 -0.98 -3.14
CA ALA A 30 -0.25 0.19 -2.51
C ALA A 30 0.64 -0.17 -1.31
N LEU A 31 1.78 0.51 -1.28
CA LEU A 31 2.58 0.68 -0.08
C LEU A 31 2.17 2.01 0.55
N ALA A 32 1.53 1.92 1.70
CA ALA A 32 0.91 3.04 2.38
C ALA A 32 1.27 3.05 3.86
N TYR A 33 0.91 4.13 4.54
CA TYR A 33 1.02 4.23 5.98
C TYR A 33 -0.08 5.15 6.52
N GLU A 34 -0.35 5.00 7.80
CA GLU A 34 -1.02 6.02 8.59
C GLU A 34 -0.10 6.47 9.71
N SER A 35 -0.29 7.71 10.14
CA SER A 35 0.32 8.26 11.34
C SER A 35 -0.63 9.32 11.86
N THR A 36 -1.43 8.97 12.84
CA THR A 36 -2.37 9.91 13.46
C THR A 36 -2.28 9.84 14.97
N SER A 37 -2.63 10.95 15.61
CA SER A 37 -2.80 10.99 17.07
C SER A 37 -3.86 10.01 17.61
N VAL A 38 -4.80 9.56 16.78
CA VAL A 38 -5.94 8.72 17.18
C VAL A 38 -5.67 7.22 16.97
N TYR A 39 -5.12 6.86 15.82
CA TYR A 39 -4.93 5.46 15.41
C TYR A 39 -3.48 4.97 15.58
N GLY A 40 -2.57 5.85 15.99
CA GLY A 40 -1.15 5.55 16.04
C GLY A 40 -0.53 5.56 14.64
N ALA A 41 0.61 4.89 14.49
CA ALA A 41 1.28 4.75 13.22
C ALA A 41 1.45 3.30 12.82
N ARG A 42 1.05 3.00 11.59
CA ARG A 42 1.20 1.67 11.00
C ARG A 42 1.63 1.80 9.55
N LEU A 43 2.49 0.89 9.13
CA LEU A 43 2.88 0.72 7.73
C LEU A 43 2.03 -0.39 7.13
N GLN A 44 1.56 -0.21 5.90
CA GLN A 44 0.62 -1.11 5.25
C GLN A 44 1.12 -1.47 3.86
N TRP A 45 1.02 -2.76 3.55
CA TRP A 45 1.21 -3.27 2.19
C TRP A 45 -0.01 -4.08 1.81
N TYR A 46 -0.65 -3.72 0.70
CA TYR A 46 -1.81 -4.44 0.23
C TYR A 46 -1.87 -4.49 -1.30
N LEU A 47 -2.45 -5.57 -1.81
CA LEU A 47 -2.61 -5.83 -3.23
C LEU A 47 -3.81 -6.70 -3.50
N ALA A 48 -4.33 -6.67 -4.72
CA ALA A 48 -5.43 -7.52 -5.16
C ALA A 48 -4.85 -8.77 -5.84
N PRO A 49 -4.84 -9.96 -5.20
CA PRO A 49 -4.38 -11.17 -5.85
C PRO A 49 -5.49 -11.75 -6.75
N SER A 50 -5.12 -12.37 -7.87
CA SER A 50 -6.10 -12.88 -8.86
C SER A 50 -7.00 -13.98 -8.30
N GLU A 51 -6.48 -14.78 -7.36
CA GLU A 51 -7.24 -15.83 -6.66
C GLU A 51 -7.79 -15.35 -5.30
N GLY A 52 -7.72 -14.05 -5.01
CA GLY A 52 -8.11 -13.44 -3.72
C GLY A 52 -9.61 -13.24 -3.50
N GLY A 53 -10.45 -13.71 -4.41
CA GLY A 53 -11.91 -13.55 -4.29
C GLY A 53 -12.41 -12.11 -4.43
N GLY A 54 -11.64 -11.21 -5.06
CA GLY A 54 -12.06 -9.84 -5.37
C GLY A 54 -11.86 -8.81 -4.25
N SER A 55 -11.08 -9.14 -3.22
CA SER A 55 -10.70 -8.24 -2.12
C SER A 55 -9.18 -8.03 -2.06
N PHE A 56 -8.75 -6.91 -1.48
CA PHE A 56 -7.34 -6.73 -1.13
C PHE A 56 -6.88 -7.74 -0.07
N ALA A 57 -5.74 -8.36 -0.33
CA ALA A 57 -4.91 -8.97 0.70
C ALA A 57 -4.02 -7.87 1.30
N PHE A 58 -3.81 -7.90 2.62
CA PHE A 58 -3.01 -6.88 3.28
C PHE A 58 -2.16 -7.45 4.41
N ILE A 59 -1.06 -6.75 4.69
CA ILE A 59 -0.22 -6.95 5.86
C ILE A 59 0.12 -5.58 6.44
N GLU A 60 0.15 -5.51 7.77
CA GLU A 60 0.48 -4.28 8.51
C GLU A 60 1.69 -4.54 9.41
N LEU A 61 2.46 -3.48 9.63
CA LEU A 61 3.52 -3.42 10.63
C LEU A 61 3.22 -2.22 11.54
N ASP A 62 2.82 -2.52 12.77
CA ASP A 62 2.64 -1.51 13.80
C ASP A 62 3.99 -0.88 14.14
N VAL A 63 4.06 0.45 14.02
CA VAL A 63 5.25 1.25 14.37
C VAL A 63 5.16 1.74 15.82
N GLY A 64 4.09 1.35 16.54
CA GLY A 64 3.91 1.64 17.96
C GLY A 64 3.80 3.14 18.23
N GLY A 65 4.92 3.73 18.68
CA GLY A 65 5.01 5.14 19.14
C GLY A 65 5.00 6.20 18.04
N GLY A 66 4.89 5.80 16.77
CA GLY A 66 4.93 6.72 15.64
C GLY A 66 6.18 6.57 14.78
N PHE A 67 6.15 7.17 13.60
CA PHE A 67 7.39 7.47 12.88
C PHE A 67 8.08 8.67 13.55
N ASP A 68 9.41 8.64 13.67
CA ASP A 68 10.18 9.79 14.12
C ASP A 68 10.19 10.86 13.03
N VAL A 69 9.88 12.10 13.42
CA VAL A 69 9.83 13.24 12.50
C VAL A 69 11.20 13.45 11.84
N GLY A 70 11.22 13.51 10.51
CA GLY A 70 12.41 13.74 9.70
C GLY A 70 13.38 12.56 9.61
N ARG A 71 13.15 11.46 10.34
CA ARG A 71 14.00 10.26 10.25
C ARG A 71 13.75 9.54 8.93
N TRP A 72 14.82 9.05 8.32
CA TRP A 72 14.76 8.21 7.14
C TRP A 72 14.43 6.76 7.49
N TYR A 73 13.41 6.22 6.84
CA TYR A 73 13.01 4.82 6.93
C TYR A 73 13.25 4.10 5.60
N HIS A 74 13.86 2.93 5.67
CA HIS A 74 13.94 2.00 4.55
C HIS A 74 12.72 1.08 4.57
N VAL A 75 11.89 1.19 3.55
CA VAL A 75 10.68 0.39 3.42
C VAL A 75 10.80 -0.53 2.21
N VAL A 76 10.48 -1.80 2.42
CA VAL A 76 10.43 -2.81 1.36
C VAL A 76 9.12 -3.57 1.47
N ALA A 77 8.40 -3.66 0.36
CA ALA A 77 7.25 -4.52 0.21
C ALA A 77 7.47 -5.50 -0.94
N SER A 78 7.09 -6.75 -0.76
CA SER A 78 7.19 -7.78 -1.81
C SER A 78 6.01 -8.75 -1.77
N TYR A 79 5.83 -9.41 -2.91
CA TYR A 79 4.83 -10.44 -3.13
C TYR A 79 5.44 -11.54 -4.00
N ASP A 80 5.37 -12.78 -3.54
CA ASP A 80 5.96 -13.95 -4.22
C ASP A 80 4.94 -14.82 -4.97
N GLY A 81 3.70 -14.35 -5.10
CA GLY A 81 2.58 -15.15 -5.64
C GLY A 81 1.79 -15.92 -4.58
N SER A 82 2.23 -15.92 -3.33
CA SER A 82 1.58 -16.61 -2.19
C SER A 82 1.55 -15.77 -0.92
N ASN A 83 2.62 -15.03 -0.62
CA ASN A 83 2.84 -14.30 0.60
C ASN A 83 3.14 -12.82 0.34
N LEU A 84 2.56 -11.97 1.16
CA LEU A 84 2.96 -10.57 1.33
C LEU A 84 4.13 -10.51 2.30
N THR A 85 5.16 -9.74 1.98
CA THR A 85 6.22 -9.38 2.94
C THR A 85 6.35 -7.87 3.01
N LEU A 86 6.40 -7.34 4.23
CA LEU A 86 6.58 -5.93 4.51
C LEU A 86 7.72 -5.75 5.51
N SER A 87 8.66 -4.86 5.21
CA SER A 87 9.82 -4.59 6.05
C SER A 87 10.01 -3.10 6.28
N LEU A 88 10.35 -2.74 7.51
CA LEU A 88 10.74 -1.39 7.95
C LEU A 88 12.12 -1.48 8.60
N ASP A 89 13.12 -0.80 8.03
CA ASP A 89 14.52 -0.80 8.51
C ASP A 89 15.15 -2.19 8.73
N GLY A 90 14.66 -3.19 7.99
CA GLY A 90 15.13 -4.58 8.06
C GLY A 90 14.27 -5.50 8.92
N ASP A 91 13.41 -4.95 9.78
CA ASP A 91 12.41 -5.72 10.53
C ASP A 91 11.28 -6.11 9.60
N ARG A 92 11.10 -7.42 9.38
CA ARG A 92 10.18 -7.96 8.38
C ARG A 92 9.00 -8.69 9.00
N ARG A 93 7.84 -8.58 8.35
CA ARG A 93 6.62 -9.35 8.59
C ARG A 93 6.23 -10.05 7.29
N THR A 94 5.72 -11.27 7.40
CA THR A 94 5.22 -12.03 6.25
C THR A 94 3.86 -12.64 6.60
N ALA A 95 2.93 -12.62 5.65
CA ALA A 95 1.59 -13.18 5.81
C ALA A 95 1.10 -13.77 4.47
N PRO A 96 0.27 -14.83 4.47
CA PRO A 96 -0.33 -15.35 3.25
C PRO A 96 -1.27 -14.30 2.62
N ALA A 97 -1.27 -14.21 1.29
CA ALA A 97 -2.10 -13.28 0.53
C ALA A 97 -3.53 -13.82 0.27
N CYS A 98 -3.79 -15.08 0.55
CA CYS A 98 -5.09 -15.72 0.38
C CYS A 98 -5.18 -16.96 1.27
N ALA A 99 -6.40 -17.48 1.48
CA ALA A 99 -6.62 -18.64 2.34
C ALA A 99 -6.00 -19.94 1.80
N SER A 100 -5.78 -20.04 0.48
CA SER A 100 -5.24 -21.24 -0.17
C SER A 100 -4.26 -20.86 -1.28
N PRO A 101 -2.97 -20.66 -0.95
CA PRO A 101 -1.94 -20.37 -1.94
C PRO A 101 -1.79 -21.51 -2.99
N PRO A 102 -1.36 -21.20 -4.22
CA PRO A 102 -0.91 -19.90 -4.69
C PRO A 102 -2.06 -18.92 -4.94
N CYS A 103 -1.80 -17.64 -4.69
CA CYS A 103 -2.79 -16.57 -4.78
C CYS A 103 -2.81 -15.89 -6.16
N GLY A 104 -1.95 -16.34 -7.08
CA GLY A 104 -1.87 -15.87 -8.45
C GLY A 104 -1.13 -14.53 -8.60
N ALA A 105 -1.32 -13.86 -9.73
CA ALA A 105 -0.67 -12.59 -10.02
C ALA A 105 -1.39 -11.42 -9.32
N VAL A 106 -0.79 -10.22 -9.37
CA VAL A 106 -1.51 -9.00 -8.99
C VAL A 106 -2.51 -8.66 -10.09
N SER A 107 -3.79 -8.56 -9.73
CA SER A 107 -4.86 -8.12 -10.62
C SER A 107 -4.87 -6.60 -10.71
N TYR A 108 -4.61 -6.06 -11.89
CA TYR A 108 -4.74 -4.62 -12.16
C TYR A 108 -6.11 -4.30 -12.75
N ALA A 109 -6.53 -3.05 -12.60
CA ALA A 109 -7.85 -2.63 -13.02
C ALA A 109 -8.00 -2.72 -14.54
N THR A 110 -9.10 -3.30 -15.01
CA THR A 110 -9.49 -3.33 -16.42
C THR A 110 -10.76 -2.50 -16.62
N PRO A 111 -11.01 -1.95 -17.82
CA PRO A 111 -12.26 -1.24 -18.10
C PRO A 111 -13.50 -2.08 -17.80
N GLU A 112 -13.43 -3.40 -17.97
CA GLU A 112 -14.51 -4.35 -17.70
C GLU A 112 -14.79 -4.52 -16.20
N GLY A 113 -13.75 -4.55 -15.36
CA GLY A 113 -13.91 -4.72 -13.90
C GLY A 113 -14.08 -3.41 -13.12
N CYS A 114 -13.52 -2.32 -13.64
CA CYS A 114 -13.40 -1.05 -12.91
C CYS A 114 -13.94 0.17 -13.65
N GLY A 115 -14.50 0.00 -14.86
CA GLY A 115 -15.06 1.09 -15.66
C GLY A 115 -14.06 2.23 -15.87
N ALA A 116 -14.52 3.47 -15.71
CA ALA A 116 -13.68 4.67 -15.85
C ALA A 116 -12.53 4.75 -14.83
N ALA A 117 -12.54 3.95 -13.76
CA ALA A 117 -11.48 3.92 -12.77
C ALA A 117 -10.27 3.06 -13.19
N ALA A 118 -10.37 2.31 -14.30
CA ALA A 118 -9.34 1.37 -14.75
C ALA A 118 -7.98 1.98 -15.14
N GLY A 119 -7.90 3.31 -15.25
CA GLY A 119 -6.69 4.03 -15.66
C GLY A 119 -5.87 4.62 -14.52
N ALA A 120 -5.95 4.10 -13.29
CA ALA A 120 -5.19 4.70 -12.19
C ALA A 120 -3.68 4.68 -12.49
N PRO A 121 -3.01 5.84 -12.41
CA PRO A 121 -1.58 5.92 -12.66
C PRO A 121 -0.79 5.26 -11.53
N PHE A 122 0.47 4.95 -11.83
CA PHE A 122 1.45 4.77 -10.77
C PHE A 122 1.70 6.12 -10.06
N THR A 123 1.66 6.13 -8.74
CA THR A 123 1.88 7.31 -7.91
C THR A 123 3.03 7.10 -6.93
N ILE A 124 3.75 8.19 -6.64
CA ILE A 124 4.69 8.29 -5.53
C ILE A 124 4.22 9.43 -4.63
N GLY A 125 4.13 9.18 -3.34
CA GLY A 125 3.72 10.18 -2.35
C GLY A 125 2.22 10.51 -2.36
N MET A 126 1.39 9.66 -2.97
CA MET A 126 -0.06 9.83 -2.98
C MET A 126 -0.74 8.47 -3.07
N LEU A 127 -1.79 8.29 -2.26
CA LEU A 127 -2.82 7.30 -2.52
C LEU A 127 -3.99 7.99 -3.24
N VAL A 128 -4.52 7.37 -4.27
CA VAL A 128 -5.69 7.89 -5.01
C VAL A 128 -6.92 7.05 -4.65
N PRO A 129 -7.65 7.36 -3.56
CA PRO A 129 -8.88 6.67 -3.23
C PRO A 129 -10.05 7.08 -4.16
N ARG A 130 -11.14 6.31 -4.12
CA ARG A 130 -12.41 6.68 -4.74
C ARG A 130 -12.87 8.05 -4.22
N GLY A 131 -13.27 8.95 -5.12
CA GLY A 131 -13.94 10.21 -4.76
C GLY A 131 -13.05 11.46 -4.77
N GLY A 132 -11.76 11.31 -5.05
CA GLY A 132 -10.82 12.44 -5.10
C GLY A 132 -10.39 12.91 -3.70
N GLY A 133 -9.43 13.84 -3.66
CA GLY A 133 -8.70 14.16 -2.43
C GLY A 133 -7.65 13.09 -2.16
N GLY A 134 -6.52 13.15 -2.87
CA GLY A 134 -5.44 12.21 -2.68
C GLY A 134 -4.94 12.27 -1.24
N ASN A 135 -4.79 11.12 -0.60
CA ASN A 135 -4.13 11.07 0.69
C ASN A 135 -2.62 11.17 0.45
N MET A 136 -2.13 12.40 0.60
CA MET A 136 -0.77 12.77 0.27
C MET A 136 0.19 12.35 1.38
N HIS A 137 1.33 11.83 0.96
CA HIS A 137 2.49 11.69 1.81
C HIS A 137 2.90 13.06 2.37
N LYS A 138 3.32 13.08 3.63
CA LYS A 138 3.77 14.28 4.33
C LYS A 138 5.21 14.07 4.77
N GLY A 139 6.14 14.42 3.86
CA GLY A 139 7.58 14.24 4.04
C GLY A 139 8.30 14.03 2.70
N ALA A 140 9.51 13.48 2.75
CA ALA A 140 10.31 13.20 1.57
C ALA A 140 10.21 11.72 1.17
N VAL A 141 10.36 11.44 -0.12
CA VAL A 141 10.55 10.09 -0.68
C VAL A 141 11.79 10.10 -1.56
N MET A 142 12.64 9.08 -1.44
CA MET A 142 13.88 8.97 -2.20
C MET A 142 14.14 7.53 -2.64
N SER A 143 14.72 7.39 -3.84
CA SER A 143 15.21 6.13 -4.39
C SER A 143 14.15 5.02 -4.42
N VAL A 144 12.97 5.36 -4.95
CA VAL A 144 11.92 4.37 -5.23
C VAL A 144 12.40 3.43 -6.33
N ARG A 145 12.23 2.12 -6.11
CA ARG A 145 12.63 1.07 -7.04
C ARG A 145 11.56 -0.01 -7.06
N LEU A 146 11.37 -0.61 -8.22
CA LEU A 146 10.46 -1.73 -8.48
C LEU A 146 11.24 -2.86 -9.13
N TRP A 147 10.81 -4.09 -8.85
CA TRP A 147 11.38 -5.32 -9.39
C TRP A 147 10.24 -6.25 -9.80
N GLY A 148 10.47 -7.04 -10.83
CA GLY A 148 9.53 -8.03 -11.37
C GLY A 148 10.25 -9.26 -11.88
#